data_AF-A0A139XBT0-F1
#
_entry.id   AF-A0A139XBT0-F1
#
_cell.length_a   1.000
_cell.length_b   1.000
_cell.length_c   1.000
_cell.angle_alpha   90.00
_cell.angle_beta   90.00
_cell.angle_gamma   90.00
#
_symmetry.space_group_name_H-M   'P 1'
#
loop_
_entity.id
_entity.type
_entity.pdbx_description
1 polymer ?
#
loop_
_entity_poly.entity_id
_entity_poly.type
_entity_poly.pdbx_seq_one_letter_code
_entity_poly.pdbx_strand_id
1 'polypeptide(L)'
;MTGVLRRRQFLQGTVAAAASVGVASLRASASKSDEYVEALVIGSGFGGAVASLRLGEAGIETLVLERGRRWTITDAGNTFSTYQQPDGRSAWLSPTTVIFNQVPIDIYTGVLNEYCLRHIWASLRIP
;
A
#
# COMPACT_ATOMS: atom_id res chain seq x y z
N MET A 1 42.89 32.13 26.56
CA MET A 1 42.68 32.07 25.09
C MET A 1 41.87 30.82 24.79
N THR A 2 40.54 30.88 24.87
CA THR A 2 39.66 29.72 24.66
C THR A 2 39.25 29.66 23.19
N GLY A 3 39.83 28.72 22.44
CA GLY A 3 39.53 28.50 21.03
C GLY A 3 38.10 27.96 20.87
N VAL A 4 37.26 28.71 20.17
CA VAL A 4 35.89 28.30 19.84
C VAL A 4 35.96 27.22 18.75
N LEU A 5 35.65 25.98 19.10
CA LEU A 5 35.49 24.89 18.15
C LEU A 5 34.31 25.17 17.21
N ARG A 6 34.55 25.14 15.89
CA ARG A 6 33.52 25.40 14.87
C ARG A 6 32.65 24.16 14.66
N ARG A 7 31.32 24.32 14.74
CA ARG A 7 30.29 23.27 14.49
C ARG A 7 30.58 22.35 13.29
N ARG A 8 31.17 22.89 12.22
CA ARG A 8 31.51 22.13 11.01
C ARG A 8 32.59 21.08 11.22
N GLN A 9 33.58 21.36 12.08
CA GLN A 9 34.66 20.42 12.39
C GLN A 9 34.16 19.26 13.26
N PHE A 10 33.18 19.53 14.15
CA PHE A 10 32.52 18.51 14.95
C PHE A 10 31.66 17.55 14.11
N LEU A 11 30.92 18.08 13.13
CA LEU A 11 30.13 17.30 12.17
C LEU A 11 31.00 16.43 11.25
N GLN A 12 32.15 16.95 10.81
CA GLN A 12 33.09 16.19 9.99
C GLN A 12 33.73 15.02 10.76
N GLY A 13 34.02 15.21 12.06
CA GLY A 13 34.55 14.15 12.92
C GLY A 13 33.56 13.01 13.20
N THR A 14 32.26 13.30 13.23
CA THR A 14 31.21 12.28 13.53
C THR A 14 30.90 11.38 12.33
N VAL A 15 31.01 11.87 11.10
CA VAL A 15 30.75 11.08 9.88
C VAL A 15 31.82 10.01 9.65
N ALA A 16 33.09 10.31 9.93
CA ALA A 16 34.18 9.37 9.69
C ALA A 16 34.16 8.15 10.63
N ALA A 17 33.74 8.31 11.89
CA ALA A 17 33.67 7.23 12.87
C ALA A 17 32.42 6.34 12.71
N ALA A 18 31.29 6.90 12.24
CA ALA A 18 30.07 6.13 12.00
C ALA A 18 30.11 5.29 10.71
N ALA A 19 30.90 5.70 9.71
CA ALA A 19 30.98 5.02 8.43
C ALA A 19 31.57 3.61 8.52
N SER A 20 32.62 3.38 9.32
CA SER A 20 33.33 2.07 9.37
C SER A 20 32.53 0.95 10.04
N VAL A 21 31.66 1.26 11.01
CA VAL A 21 30.80 0.27 11.68
C VAL A 21 29.48 0.06 10.92
N GLY A 22 28.95 1.10 10.27
CA GLY A 22 27.68 1.02 9.53
C GLY A 22 27.73 0.14 8.28
N VAL A 23 28.82 0.17 7.50
CA VAL A 23 28.85 -0.50 6.17
C VAL A 23 28.87 -2.04 6.28
N ALA A 24 29.47 -2.59 7.34
CA ALA A 24 29.51 -4.05 7.56
C ALA A 24 28.14 -4.61 7.97
N SER A 25 27.37 -3.86 8.76
CA SER A 25 26.05 -4.28 9.24
C SER A 25 24.95 -4.20 8.15
N LEU A 26 25.15 -3.35 7.14
CA LEU A 26 24.21 -3.21 6.01
C LEU A 26 24.31 -4.36 4.98
N ARG A 27 25.45 -5.07 4.91
CA ARG A 27 25.63 -6.18 3.96
C ARG A 27 25.08 -7.52 4.46
N ALA A 28 24.90 -7.69 5.77
CA ALA A 28 24.48 -8.95 6.37
C ALA A 28 22.96 -9.20 6.31
N SER A 29 22.15 -8.18 6.00
CA SER A 29 20.69 -8.27 6.15
C SER A 29 19.90 -8.54 4.86
N ALA A 30 20.59 -8.74 3.73
CA ALA A 30 19.94 -9.09 2.46
C ALA A 30 20.22 -10.56 2.09
N SER A 31 19.99 -11.47 3.05
CA SER A 31 19.73 -12.87 2.72
C SER A 31 18.38 -12.90 1.99
N LYS A 32 18.40 -12.84 0.66
CA LYS A 32 17.21 -13.02 -0.18
C LYS A 32 16.82 -14.49 -0.11
N SER A 33 15.97 -14.84 0.85
CA SER A 33 15.25 -16.11 0.79
C SER A 33 14.18 -15.95 -0.27
N ASP A 34 14.31 -16.67 -1.39
CA ASP A 34 13.19 -16.81 -2.33
C ASP A 34 12.12 -17.64 -1.62
N GLU A 35 10.99 -17.00 -1.31
CA GLU A 35 9.83 -17.64 -0.71
C GLU A 35 8.99 -18.26 -1.82
N TYR A 36 8.86 -19.60 -1.81
CA TYR A 36 7.98 -20.31 -2.73
C TYR A 36 6.55 -20.28 -2.21
N VAL A 37 5.61 -19.95 -3.08
CA VAL A 37 4.18 -20.00 -2.81
C VAL A 37 3.53 -20.83 -3.92
N GLU A 38 2.71 -21.82 -3.54
CA GLU A 38 2.04 -22.71 -4.48
C GLU A 38 1.02 -21.96 -5.35
N ALA A 39 0.18 -21.11 -4.75
CA ALA A 39 -0.72 -20.22 -5.47
C ALA A 39 -0.71 -18.78 -4.91
N LEU A 40 -0.58 -17.79 -5.80
CA LEU A 40 -0.63 -16.37 -5.47
C LEU A 40 -1.83 -15.71 -6.14
N VAL A 41 -2.74 -15.15 -5.34
CA VAL A 41 -3.88 -14.37 -5.79
C VAL A 41 -3.64 -12.89 -5.49
N ILE A 42 -3.68 -12.06 -6.52
CA ILE A 42 -3.52 -10.60 -6.40
C ILE A 42 -4.90 -9.94 -6.42
N GLY A 43 -5.27 -9.33 -5.30
CA GLY A 43 -6.55 -8.68 -5.06
C GLY A 43 -7.56 -9.60 -4.39
N SER A 44 -8.22 -9.12 -3.34
CA SER A 44 -9.28 -9.83 -2.62
C SER A 44 -10.68 -9.33 -3.00
N GLY A 45 -10.84 -8.79 -4.22
CA GLY A 45 -12.14 -8.47 -4.79
C GLY A 45 -12.95 -9.73 -5.13
N PHE A 46 -14.07 -9.58 -5.83
CA PHE A 46 -14.96 -10.71 -6.15
C PHE A 46 -14.24 -11.91 -6.78
N GLY A 47 -13.48 -11.69 -7.87
CA GLY A 47 -12.78 -12.77 -8.58
C GLY A 47 -11.69 -13.43 -7.73
N GLY A 48 -10.91 -12.62 -6.99
CA GLY A 48 -9.86 -13.13 -6.12
C GLY A 48 -10.41 -13.93 -4.94
N ALA A 49 -11.52 -13.50 -4.35
CA ALA A 49 -12.19 -14.23 -3.28
C ALA A 49 -12.73 -15.59 -3.77
N VAL A 50 -13.39 -15.61 -4.94
CA VAL A 50 -13.89 -16.86 -5.53
C VAL A 50 -12.72 -17.79 -5.89
N ALA A 51 -11.66 -17.27 -6.51
CA ALA A 51 -10.48 -18.06 -6.86
C ALA A 51 -9.82 -18.65 -5.61
N SER A 52 -9.60 -17.83 -4.57
CA SER A 52 -9.00 -18.27 -3.30
C SER A 52 -9.85 -19.33 -2.61
N LEU A 53 -11.18 -19.18 -2.63
CA LEU A 53 -12.09 -20.20 -2.09
C LEU A 53 -11.92 -21.53 -2.82
N ARG A 54 -11.93 -21.53 -4.16
CA ARG A 54 -11.83 -22.78 -4.94
C ARG A 54 -10.47 -23.44 -4.82
N LEU A 55 -9.39 -22.66 -4.74
CA LEU A 55 -8.04 -23.19 -4.48
C LEU A 55 -7.95 -23.81 -3.08
N GLY A 56 -8.50 -23.14 -2.07
CA GLY A 56 -8.55 -23.66 -0.70
C GLY A 56 -9.39 -24.94 -0.57
N GLU A 57 -10.55 -25.01 -1.23
CA GLU A 57 -11.38 -26.23 -1.29
C GLU A 57 -10.64 -27.41 -1.97
N ALA A 58 -9.71 -27.13 -2.88
CA ALA A 58 -8.85 -28.12 -3.51
C ALA A 58 -7.60 -28.48 -2.67
N GLY A 59 -7.42 -27.87 -1.50
CA GLY A 59 -6.29 -28.12 -0.60
C GLY A 59 -4.98 -27.40 -0.98
N ILE A 60 -5.04 -26.38 -1.83
CA ILE A 60 -3.86 -25.64 -2.32
C ILE A 60 -3.52 -24.47 -1.38
N GLU A 61 -2.26 -24.38 -0.94
CA GLU A 61 -1.82 -23.25 -0.13
C GLU A 61 -1.82 -21.96 -0.95
N THR A 62 -2.68 -21.02 -0.56
CA THR A 62 -2.94 -19.81 -1.35
C THR A 62 -2.60 -18.55 -0.55
N LEU A 63 -1.65 -17.77 -1.06
CA LEU A 63 -1.35 -16.42 -0.56
C LEU A 63 -2.23 -15.41 -1.31
N VAL A 64 -2.92 -14.56 -0.56
CA VAL A 64 -3.70 -13.45 -1.12
C VAL A 64 -3.02 -12.12 -0.77
N LEU A 65 -2.69 -11.33 -1.79
CA LEU A 65 -2.16 -9.99 -1.62
C LEU A 65 -3.23 -8.95 -1.99
N GLU A 66 -3.66 -8.17 -1.02
CA GLU A 66 -4.59 -7.05 -1.22
C GLU A 66 -3.87 -5.73 -0.95
N ARG A 67 -4.09 -4.74 -1.81
CA ARG A 67 -3.53 -3.39 -1.64
C ARG A 67 -4.25 -2.63 -0.52
N GLY A 68 -5.56 -2.79 -0.45
CA GLY A 68 -6.44 -2.21 0.54
C GLY A 68 -6.09 -2.64 1.97
N ARG A 69 -6.67 -1.94 2.94
CA ARG A 69 -6.60 -2.32 4.35
C ARG A 69 -7.69 -3.34 4.70
N ARG A 70 -7.47 -4.11 5.77
CA ARG A 70 -8.58 -4.81 6.45
C ARG A 70 -9.48 -3.78 7.12
N TRP A 71 -10.75 -3.77 6.71
CA TRP A 71 -11.78 -2.93 7.32
C TRP A 71 -12.44 -3.66 8.48
N THR A 72 -12.54 -3.00 9.63
CA THR A 72 -13.32 -3.50 10.77
C THR A 72 -14.79 -3.20 10.52
N ILE A 73 -15.61 -4.25 10.46
CA ILE A 73 -17.07 -4.09 10.37
C ILE A 73 -17.60 -3.86 11.79
N THR A 74 -18.41 -2.83 11.96
CA THR A 74 -19.08 -2.49 13.23
C THR A 74 -20.58 -2.54 13.04
N ASP A 75 -21.32 -2.73 14.14
CA ASP A 75 -22.79 -2.77 14.12
C ASP A 75 -23.43 -1.45 13.69
N ALA A 76 -22.66 -0.34 13.69
CA ALA A 76 -23.11 0.95 13.19
C ALA A 76 -23.36 0.96 11.66
N GLY A 77 -22.91 -0.08 10.93
CA GLY A 77 -23.15 -0.21 9.48
C GLY A 77 -22.47 0.87 8.64
N ASN A 78 -21.58 1.65 9.24
CA ASN A 78 -20.99 2.83 8.63
C ASN A 78 -19.52 2.62 8.25
N THR A 79 -19.04 1.38 8.11
CA THR A 79 -17.63 1.10 7.80
C THR A 79 -17.18 1.76 6.50
N PHE A 80 -18.03 1.74 5.48
CA PHE A 80 -17.80 2.36 4.17
C PHE A 80 -18.60 3.65 4.04
N SER A 81 -18.09 4.64 3.30
CA SER A 81 -18.89 5.82 2.95
C SER A 81 -20.04 5.46 2.01
N THR A 82 -21.11 6.23 2.10
CA THR A 82 -22.21 6.13 1.14
C THR A 82 -21.86 6.91 -0.11
N TYR A 83 -22.54 6.60 -1.22
CA TYR A 83 -22.36 7.35 -2.45
C TYR A 83 -22.83 8.81 -2.31
N GLN A 84 -23.90 9.07 -1.56
CA GLN A 84 -24.46 10.40 -1.37
C GLN A 84 -23.62 11.29 -0.44
N GLN A 85 -22.86 10.68 0.48
CA GLN A 85 -21.98 11.37 1.41
C GLN A 85 -20.59 10.71 1.35
N PRO A 86 -19.83 10.96 0.28
CA PRO A 86 -18.50 10.39 0.15
C PRO A 86 -17.53 11.09 1.11
N ASP A 87 -16.56 10.31 1.57
CA ASP A 87 -15.41 10.80 2.33
C ASP A 87 -14.16 10.04 1.87
N GLY A 88 -13.03 10.23 2.55
CA GLY A 88 -11.77 9.57 2.18
C GLY A 88 -11.86 8.04 2.09
N ARG A 89 -12.80 7.40 2.78
CA ARG A 89 -12.98 5.94 2.73
C ARG A 89 -13.46 5.45 1.36
N SER A 90 -13.96 6.36 0.51
CA SER A 90 -14.44 6.01 -0.83
C SER A 90 -13.32 5.72 -1.81
N ALA A 91 -12.16 6.39 -1.70
CA ALA A 91 -11.10 6.30 -2.71
C ALA A 91 -9.69 6.14 -2.13
N TRP A 92 -8.86 5.36 -2.80
CA TRP A 92 -7.49 5.07 -2.44
C TRP A 92 -6.55 6.22 -2.81
N LEU A 93 -6.04 6.90 -1.79
CA LEU A 93 -5.07 8.00 -1.85
C LEU A 93 -5.41 9.08 -2.90
N SER A 94 -6.70 9.35 -3.06
CA SER A 94 -7.22 10.34 -4.01
C SER A 94 -7.74 11.57 -3.26
N PRO A 95 -7.50 12.80 -3.76
CA PRO A 95 -8.09 14.02 -3.20
C PRO A 95 -9.55 14.23 -3.62
N THR A 96 -10.05 13.43 -4.58
CA THR A 96 -11.43 13.50 -5.06
C THR A 96 -12.06 12.11 -5.20
N THR A 97 -13.38 12.04 -5.20
CA THR A 97 -14.11 10.82 -5.54
C THR A 97 -13.75 10.36 -6.96
N VAL A 98 -13.64 9.04 -7.13
CA VAL A 98 -13.16 8.45 -8.40
C VAL A 98 -14.29 7.95 -9.31
N ILE A 99 -15.50 7.74 -8.79
CA ILE A 99 -16.67 7.33 -9.58
C ILE A 99 -17.73 8.45 -9.58
N PHE A 100 -18.40 8.61 -10.72
CA PHE A 100 -19.52 9.53 -10.98
C PHE A 100 -19.09 11.01 -11.01
N ASN A 101 -19.06 11.68 -9.86
CA ASN A 101 -18.74 13.09 -9.75
C ASN A 101 -17.36 13.25 -9.10
N GLN A 102 -16.62 14.33 -9.42
CA GLN A 102 -15.36 14.66 -8.74
C GLN A 102 -15.65 15.61 -7.57
N VAL A 103 -15.89 15.04 -6.40
CA VAL A 103 -16.13 15.76 -5.14
C VAL A 103 -14.86 15.70 -4.29
N PRO A 104 -14.41 16.82 -3.70
CA PRO A 104 -13.28 16.80 -2.78
C PRO A 104 -13.54 15.88 -1.58
N ILE A 105 -12.54 15.09 -1.22
CA ILE A 105 -12.56 14.17 -0.06
C ILE A 105 -11.18 14.16 0.61
N ASP A 106 -11.14 13.74 1.87
CA ASP A 106 -9.87 13.58 2.58
C ASP A 106 -9.01 12.48 1.93
N ILE A 107 -7.71 12.72 1.81
CA ILE A 107 -6.77 11.70 1.31
C ILE A 107 -6.70 10.56 2.33
N TYR A 108 -7.10 9.37 1.92
CA TYR A 108 -7.21 8.21 2.79
C TYR A 108 -7.01 6.90 2.00
N THR A 109 -6.78 5.78 2.69
CA THR A 109 -6.69 4.44 2.07
C THR A 109 -8.07 3.83 1.83
N GLY A 110 -8.87 4.50 1.00
CA GLY A 110 -10.25 4.12 0.68
C GLY A 110 -10.38 2.93 -0.29
N VAL A 111 -11.62 2.58 -0.61
CA VAL A 111 -11.97 1.34 -1.33
C VAL A 111 -11.66 1.40 -2.84
N LEU A 112 -12.02 2.50 -3.50
CA LEU A 112 -11.98 2.59 -4.96
C LEU A 112 -10.66 3.14 -5.46
N ASN A 113 -10.19 2.66 -6.60
CA ASN A 113 -8.92 3.10 -7.18
C ASN A 113 -9.12 3.76 -8.55
N GLU A 114 -8.50 4.91 -8.78
CA GLU A 114 -8.63 5.67 -10.04
C GLU A 114 -8.12 4.88 -11.26
N TYR A 115 -7.03 4.11 -11.10
CA TYR A 115 -6.46 3.34 -12.21
C TYR A 115 -7.40 2.27 -12.76
N CYS A 116 -8.28 1.71 -11.92
CA CYS A 116 -9.27 0.71 -12.35
C CYS A 116 -10.23 1.32 -13.38
N LEU A 117 -10.67 2.56 -13.13
CA LEU A 117 -11.67 3.22 -13.96
C LEU A 117 -11.07 3.73 -15.26
N ARG A 118 -9.87 4.32 -15.22
CA ARG A 118 -9.19 4.80 -16.44
C ARG A 118 -8.98 3.70 -17.47
N HIS A 119 -8.70 2.46 -17.05
CA HIS A 119 -8.48 1.33 -17.98
C HIS A 119 -9.79 0.64 -18.40
N ILE A 120 -10.78 0.51 -17.51
CA ILE A 120 -12.11 -0.02 -17.88
C ILE A 120 -12.78 0.87 -18.94
N TRP A 121 -12.75 2.20 -18.76
CA TRP A 121 -13.33 3.12 -19.73
C TRP A 121 -12.50 3.27 -21.01
N ALA A 122 -11.18 3.08 -20.95
CA ALA A 122 -10.33 3.03 -22.13
C ALA A 122 -10.60 1.78 -23.00
N SER A 123 -10.89 0.63 -22.38
CA SER A 123 -11.22 -0.61 -23.09
C SER A 123 -12.66 -0.66 -23.64
N LEU A 124 -13.56 0.20 -23.18
CA LEU A 124 -14.94 0.30 -23.68
C LEU A 124 -15.11 1.28 -24.86
N ARG A 125 -14.03 1.94 -25.30
CA ARG A 125 -14.03 2.69 -26.56
C ARG A 125 -13.87 1.70 -27.72
N ILE A 126 -14.97 1.04 -28.08
CA ILE A 126 -15.12 0.29 -29.34
C ILE A 126 -15.10 1.34 -30.47
N PRO A 127 -14.34 1.15 -31.56
CA PRO A 127 -14.40 2.02 -32.74
C PRO A 127 -15.80 2.07 -33.36
#